data_AF-K4L0T5-F1
#
_entry.id   AF-K4L0T5-F1
#
_cell.length_a   1.000
_cell.length_b   1.000
_cell.length_c   1.000
_cell.angle_alpha   90.00
_cell.angle_beta   90.00
_cell.angle_gamma   90.00
#
_symmetry.space_group_name_H-M   'P 1'
#
loop_
_entity.id
_entity.type
_entity.pdbx_description
1 polymer ?
#
loop_
_entity_poly.entity_id
_entity_poly.type
_entity_poly.pdbx_seq_one_letter_code
_entity_poly.pdbx_strand_id
1 'polypeptide(L)'
;MSEFKFEPKPESDYLPLTALWSSELGFLKNIKFLILEVFFGVSITELLADTSSVQLTKAGQISSLEMSKSDNGYIEKISKFIPPSLMTKVMERQLCEMLYEKYFKTYQFLTHPEENLLPSGSERPEQNPEFSDPTLYRLNKLKTTQLSAYRGKLNFIWTTTETLVATVTWISTNSLEITLLLTGLVELAKRFRI
;
A
#
# COMPACT_ATOMS: atom_id res chain seq x y z
N MET A 1 -12.32 38.40 11.96
CA MET A 1 -12.26 37.03 11.39
C MET A 1 -11.04 36.98 10.49
N SER A 2 -10.06 36.12 10.79
CA SER A 2 -8.94 35.87 9.87
C SER A 2 -9.48 35.17 8.63
N GLU A 3 -9.22 35.73 7.44
CA GLU A 3 -9.52 35.07 6.17
C GLU A 3 -8.73 33.75 6.09
N PHE A 4 -9.45 32.64 5.98
CA PHE A 4 -8.85 31.35 5.72
C PHE A 4 -8.23 31.37 4.31
N LYS A 5 -6.90 31.30 4.22
CA LYS A 5 -6.19 31.12 2.95
C LYS A 5 -6.03 29.64 2.67
N PHE A 6 -6.62 29.18 1.57
CA PHE A 6 -6.43 27.84 1.05
C PHE A 6 -5.13 27.77 0.24
N GLU A 7 -4.21 26.90 0.63
CA GLU A 7 -3.03 26.56 -0.19
C GLU A 7 -3.31 25.26 -0.96
N PRO A 8 -3.26 25.27 -2.30
CA PRO A 8 -3.48 24.07 -3.09
C PRO A 8 -2.33 23.08 -2.88
N LYS A 9 -2.65 21.78 -2.89
CA LYS A 9 -1.64 20.72 -2.80
C LYS A 9 -0.72 20.72 -4.03
N PRO A 10 0.57 20.43 -3.86
CA PRO A 10 1.50 20.32 -4.98
C PRO A 10 1.13 19.16 -5.91
N GLU A 11 1.39 19.30 -7.21
CA GLU A 11 1.07 18.28 -8.21
C GLU A 11 1.73 16.92 -7.92
N SER A 12 2.88 16.91 -7.25
CA SER A 12 3.60 15.69 -6.83
C SER A 12 2.83 14.79 -5.87
N ASP A 13 1.82 15.33 -5.18
CA ASP A 13 0.97 14.59 -4.26
C ASP A 13 -0.16 13.85 -4.98
N TYR A 14 -0.42 14.20 -6.24
CA TYR A 14 -1.41 13.52 -7.06
C TYR A 14 -0.74 12.35 -7.76
N LEU A 15 -1.17 11.15 -7.40
CA LEU A 15 -0.74 9.95 -8.07
C LEU A 15 -1.64 9.77 -9.32
N PRO A 16 -1.12 9.67 -10.56
CA PRO A 16 -1.95 9.38 -11.74
C PRO A 16 -2.35 7.90 -11.82
N LEU A 17 -3.44 7.54 -12.50
CA LEU A 17 -3.85 6.13 -12.69
C LEU A 17 -2.76 5.28 -13.37
N THR A 18 -2.03 5.88 -14.30
CA THR A 18 -0.87 5.28 -14.97
C THR A 18 0.24 4.87 -14.01
N ALA A 19 0.30 5.45 -12.81
CA ALA A 19 1.27 5.05 -11.79
C ALA A 19 1.09 3.58 -11.38
N LEU A 20 -0.13 3.01 -11.49
CA LEU A 20 -0.36 1.58 -11.21
C LEU A 20 0.33 0.66 -12.21
N TRP A 21 0.81 1.21 -13.33
CA TRP A 21 1.54 0.48 -14.35
C TRP A 21 3.04 0.78 -14.22
N SER A 22 3.87 -0.27 -14.18
CA SER A 22 5.33 -0.10 -14.17
C SER A 22 5.89 -0.42 -15.55
N SER A 23 6.70 0.48 -16.12
CA SER A 23 7.42 0.27 -17.37
C SER A 23 8.52 -0.79 -17.25
N GLU A 24 9.01 -1.04 -16.04
CA GLU A 24 10.07 -2.01 -15.77
C GLU A 24 9.55 -3.45 -15.71
N LEU A 25 8.24 -3.61 -15.50
CA LEU A 25 7.60 -4.92 -15.42
C LEU A 25 6.99 -5.32 -16.77
N GLY A 26 7.15 -6.58 -17.15
CA GLY A 26 6.46 -7.14 -18.31
C GLY A 26 4.94 -7.07 -18.18
N PHE A 27 4.23 -7.01 -19.31
CA PHE A 27 2.77 -6.85 -19.37
C PHE A 27 2.00 -7.85 -18.49
N LEU A 28 2.31 -9.15 -18.60
CA LEU A 28 1.65 -10.20 -17.80
C LEU A 28 1.90 -10.05 -16.30
N LYS A 29 3.11 -9.62 -15.91
CA LYS A 29 3.47 -9.40 -14.50
C LYS A 29 2.72 -8.18 -13.95
N ASN A 30 2.58 -7.12 -14.74
CA ASN A 30 1.74 -5.97 -14.40
C ASN A 30 0.27 -6.37 -14.20
N ILE A 31 -0.32 -7.17 -15.10
CA ILE A 31 -1.71 -7.64 -14.93
C ILE A 31 -1.84 -8.48 -13.67
N LYS A 32 -0.93 -9.46 -13.46
CA LYS A 32 -0.94 -10.31 -12.27
C LYS A 32 -0.89 -9.47 -10.99
N PHE A 33 0.01 -8.49 -10.92
CA PHE A 33 0.11 -7.61 -9.76
C PHE A 33 -1.08 -6.69 -9.62
N LEU A 34 -1.63 -6.15 -10.71
CA LEU A 34 -2.82 -5.33 -10.66
C LEU A 34 -4.02 -6.10 -10.07
N ILE A 35 -4.18 -7.38 -10.44
CA ILE A 35 -5.21 -8.25 -9.85
C ILE A 35 -4.96 -8.38 -8.34
N LEU A 36 -3.73 -8.68 -7.92
CA LEU A 36 -3.40 -8.78 -6.48
C LEU A 36 -3.62 -7.45 -5.73
N GLU A 37 -3.26 -6.32 -6.32
CA GLU A 37 -3.48 -4.99 -5.75
C GLU A 37 -4.98 -4.68 -5.60
N VAL A 38 -5.78 -5.03 -6.60
CA VAL A 38 -7.23 -4.83 -6.57
C VAL A 38 -7.90 -5.67 -5.46
N PHE A 39 -7.41 -6.88 -5.19
CA PHE A 39 -7.94 -7.75 -4.14
C PHE A 39 -7.41 -7.44 -2.73
N PHE A 40 -6.11 -7.21 -2.58
CA PHE A 40 -5.42 -7.12 -1.29
C PHE A 40 -4.88 -5.74 -0.97
N GLY A 41 -4.71 -4.89 -1.98
CA GLY A 41 -4.01 -3.61 -1.86
C GLY A 41 -4.66 -2.66 -0.86
N VAL A 42 -6.00 -2.66 -0.76
CA VAL A 42 -6.72 -1.87 0.26
C VAL A 42 -6.32 -2.30 1.67
N SER A 43 -6.33 -3.59 1.96
CA SER A 43 -5.97 -4.13 3.28
C SER A 43 -4.51 -3.92 3.63
N ILE A 44 -3.64 -4.08 2.64
CA ILE A 44 -2.21 -3.81 2.76
C ILE A 44 -2.01 -2.32 3.07
N THR A 45 -2.71 -1.42 2.36
CA THR A 45 -2.60 0.02 2.61
C THR A 45 -3.15 0.44 3.97
N GLU A 46 -4.18 -0.23 4.47
CA GLU A 46 -4.69 -0.04 5.85
C GLU A 46 -3.63 -0.45 6.87
N LEU A 47 -3.06 -1.65 6.73
CA LEU A 47 -2.01 -2.13 7.63
C LEU A 47 -0.76 -1.24 7.58
N LEU A 48 -0.40 -0.73 6.40
CA LEU A 48 0.69 0.23 6.23
C LEU A 48 0.40 1.57 6.93
N ALA A 49 -0.83 2.08 6.82
CA ALA A 49 -1.24 3.29 7.53
C ALA A 49 -1.22 3.08 9.05
N ASP A 50 -1.72 1.95 9.53
CA ASP A 50 -1.78 1.63 10.96
C ASP A 50 -0.37 1.49 11.54
N THR A 51 0.51 0.76 10.86
CA THR A 51 1.91 0.56 11.29
C THR A 51 2.73 1.86 11.27
N SER A 52 2.32 2.86 10.49
CA SER A 52 2.96 4.19 10.51
C SER A 52 2.69 4.99 11.78
N SER A 53 1.58 4.69 12.46
CA SER A 53 1.16 5.35 13.71
C SER A 53 1.74 4.70 14.97
N VAL A 54 2.18 3.43 14.86
CA VAL A 54 2.72 2.67 15.98
C VAL A 54 4.21 2.99 16.15
N GLN A 55 4.52 3.82 17.14
CA GLN A 55 5.84 3.83 17.76
C GLN A 55 5.98 2.54 18.57
N LEU A 56 6.69 1.55 18.05
CA LEU A 56 7.00 0.34 18.82
C LEU A 56 8.02 0.67 19.91
N THR A 57 7.52 1.14 21.04
CA THR A 57 8.10 0.83 22.35
C THR A 57 7.71 -0.61 22.69
N LYS A 58 8.57 -1.59 22.39
CA LYS A 58 8.47 -2.91 23.03
C LYS A 58 9.80 -3.34 23.63
N ALA A 59 9.93 -2.89 24.89
CA ALA A 59 10.41 -3.63 26.06
C ALA A 59 11.74 -4.39 25.96
N GLY A 60 12.81 -3.71 26.37
CA GLY A 60 14.04 -4.33 26.87
C GLY A 60 15.25 -3.44 26.68
N GLN A 61 15.49 -2.50 27.61
CA GLN A 61 16.69 -1.63 27.67
C GLN A 61 16.92 -0.67 26.50
N ILE A 62 16.26 0.49 26.51
CA ILE A 62 16.96 1.72 26.12
C ILE A 62 16.61 2.79 27.15
N SER A 63 17.65 3.30 27.80
CA SER A 63 17.64 4.32 28.83
C SER A 63 16.82 5.53 28.40
N SER A 64 16.08 6.08 29.36
CA SER A 64 15.15 7.21 29.28
C SER A 64 15.79 8.57 28.95
N LEU A 65 16.79 8.60 28.06
CA LEU A 65 17.52 9.80 27.63
C LEU A 65 17.64 9.96 26.10
N GLU A 66 17.22 8.97 25.31
CA GLU A 66 17.13 9.07 23.83
C GLU A 66 15.70 9.16 23.29
N MET A 67 14.73 9.38 24.17
CA MET A 67 13.30 9.42 23.85
C MET A 67 12.85 10.66 23.05
N SER A 68 13.79 11.50 22.59
CA SER A 68 13.52 12.80 21.97
C SER A 68 13.85 12.89 20.47
N LYS A 69 14.33 11.82 19.82
CA LYS A 69 14.73 11.89 18.38
C LYS A 69 14.30 10.75 17.45
N SER A 70 13.81 9.61 17.95
CA SER A 70 13.44 8.50 17.06
C SER A 70 11.95 8.54 16.71
N ASP A 71 11.60 9.44 15.78
CA ASP A 71 10.31 9.45 15.09
C ASP A 71 10.23 8.33 14.01
N ASN A 72 10.84 7.17 14.30
CA ASN A 72 11.00 6.09 13.34
C ASN A 72 9.83 5.12 13.46
N GLY A 73 9.01 5.06 12.41
CA GLY A 73 7.86 4.15 12.33
C GLY A 73 8.27 2.67 12.33
N TYR A 74 7.27 1.79 12.26
CA TYR A 74 7.43 0.33 12.27
C TYR A 74 8.43 -0.21 11.23
N ILE A 75 9.51 -0.87 11.68
CA ILE A 75 10.53 -1.52 10.84
C ILE A 75 10.36 -3.03 10.95
N GLU A 76 10.11 -3.70 9.83
CA GLU A 76 9.89 -5.14 9.80
C GLU A 76 10.18 -5.74 8.42
N LYS A 77 10.16 -7.08 8.34
CA LYS A 77 10.24 -7.80 7.06
C LYS A 77 9.03 -7.54 6.17
N ILE A 78 9.23 -7.59 4.85
CA ILE A 78 8.18 -7.24 3.88
C ILE A 78 6.86 -8.04 4.05
N SER A 79 6.96 -9.30 4.47
CA SER A 79 5.80 -10.17 4.69
C SER A 79 4.92 -9.72 5.86
N LYS A 80 5.47 -8.97 6.82
CA LYS A 80 4.71 -8.42 7.96
C LYS A 80 3.76 -7.30 7.55
N PHE A 81 3.93 -6.72 6.35
CA PHE A 81 3.00 -5.77 5.77
C PHE A 81 1.86 -6.45 4.98
N ILE A 82 1.78 -7.78 5.01
CA ILE A 82 0.67 -8.55 4.45
C ILE A 82 -0.29 -8.91 5.58
N PRO A 83 -1.59 -8.56 5.48
CA PRO A 83 -2.57 -8.94 6.48
C PRO A 83 -2.75 -10.47 6.51
N PRO A 84 -2.81 -11.11 7.68
CA PRO A 84 -2.92 -12.55 7.79
C PRO A 84 -4.33 -13.03 7.40
N SER A 85 -4.43 -13.91 6.40
CA SER A 85 -5.63 -14.64 6.02
C SER A 85 -5.26 -15.98 5.36
N LEU A 86 -6.23 -16.88 5.18
CA LEU A 86 -5.99 -18.14 4.45
C LEU A 86 -5.55 -17.88 3.00
N MET A 87 -6.17 -16.91 2.34
CA MET A 87 -5.86 -16.55 0.95
C MET A 87 -4.47 -15.91 0.85
N THR A 88 -4.11 -15.00 1.77
CA THR A 88 -2.78 -14.39 1.76
C THR A 88 -1.68 -15.38 2.12
N LYS A 89 -1.96 -16.39 2.93
CA LYS A 89 -1.02 -17.50 3.18
C LYS A 89 -0.72 -18.30 1.92
N VAL A 90 -1.73 -18.59 1.09
CA VAL A 90 -1.54 -19.31 -0.18
C VAL A 90 -0.77 -18.47 -1.18
N MET A 91 -0.99 -17.15 -1.19
CA MET A 91 -0.39 -16.21 -2.15
C MET A 91 0.80 -15.42 -1.58
N GLU A 92 1.35 -15.83 -0.43
CA GLU A 92 2.30 -15.02 0.35
C GLU A 92 3.53 -14.63 -0.47
N ARG A 93 4.07 -15.59 -1.24
CA ARG A 93 5.22 -15.35 -2.11
C ARG A 93 4.93 -14.30 -3.18
N GLN A 94 3.77 -14.39 -3.82
CA GLN A 94 3.35 -13.48 -4.88
C GLN A 94 3.07 -12.09 -4.31
N LEU A 95 2.51 -12.01 -3.11
CA LEU A 95 2.26 -10.75 -2.40
C LEU A 95 3.56 -10.09 -1.95
N CYS A 96 4.53 -10.85 -1.44
CA CYS A 96 5.86 -10.33 -1.13
C CYS A 96 6.56 -9.78 -2.37
N GLU A 97 6.50 -10.52 -3.50
CA GLU A 97 7.06 -10.07 -4.77
C GLU A 97 6.40 -8.78 -5.27
N MET A 98 5.06 -8.70 -5.18
CA MET A 98 4.30 -7.50 -5.51
C MET A 98 4.69 -6.32 -4.61
N LEU A 99 4.79 -6.51 -3.30
CA LEU A 99 5.21 -5.48 -2.37
C LEU A 99 6.62 -4.97 -2.70
N TYR A 100 7.55 -5.86 -3.04
CA TYR A 100 8.91 -5.46 -3.38
C TYR A 100 8.97 -4.66 -4.70
N GLU A 101 8.35 -5.16 -5.76
CA GLU A 101 8.46 -4.53 -7.09
C GLU A 101 7.58 -3.28 -7.21
N LYS A 102 6.39 -3.29 -6.63
CA LYS A 102 5.44 -2.17 -6.71
C LYS A 102 5.60 -1.23 -5.53
N TYR A 103 5.43 -1.71 -4.30
CA TYR A 103 5.34 -0.81 -3.14
C TYR A 103 6.69 -0.25 -2.71
N PHE A 104 7.77 -1.02 -2.84
CA PHE A 104 9.13 -0.56 -2.56
C PHE A 104 9.74 0.15 -3.79
N LYS A 105 9.93 -0.53 -4.92
CA LYS A 105 10.61 0.09 -6.07
C LYS A 105 9.79 1.15 -6.82
N THR A 106 8.57 0.81 -7.23
CA THR A 106 7.79 1.67 -8.16
C THR A 106 7.13 2.84 -7.44
N TYR A 107 6.40 2.58 -6.36
CA TYR A 107 5.60 3.58 -5.64
C TYR A 107 6.36 4.24 -4.50
N GLN A 108 7.40 3.57 -4.00
CA GLN A 108 8.20 4.03 -2.86
C GLN A 108 7.38 4.28 -1.59
N PHE A 109 6.28 3.54 -1.42
CA PHE A 109 5.53 3.49 -0.16
C PHE A 109 6.36 2.81 0.92
N LEU A 110 7.19 1.84 0.54
CA LEU A 110 8.18 1.22 1.40
C LEU A 110 9.57 1.76 1.05
N THR A 111 10.45 1.78 2.04
CA THR A 111 11.85 2.25 1.92
C THR A 111 12.71 1.51 2.94
N HIS A 112 14.02 1.51 2.74
CA HIS A 112 14.91 0.96 3.75
C HIS A 112 15.01 1.91 4.97
N PRO A 113 15.33 1.36 6.17
CA PRO A 113 15.52 2.15 7.37
C PRO A 113 16.56 3.28 7.20
N GLU A 114 17.61 3.03 6.42
CA GLU A 114 18.73 3.96 6.25
C GLU A 114 18.45 5.10 5.23
N GLU A 115 17.51 4.91 4.29
CA GLU A 115 17.33 5.84 3.15
C GLU A 115 16.68 7.19 3.52
N ASN A 116 15.79 7.25 4.54
CA ASN A 116 15.15 8.52 4.97
C ASN A 116 15.74 9.13 6.25
N LEU A 117 17.01 8.87 6.59
CA LEU A 117 17.68 9.52 7.74
C LEU A 117 18.30 10.90 7.41
N LEU A 118 18.02 11.50 6.26
CA LEU A 118 18.61 12.79 5.88
C LEU A 118 17.54 13.83 5.53
N PRO A 119 17.23 14.78 6.43
CA PRO A 119 17.14 16.18 6.02
C PRO A 119 18.55 16.65 5.65
N SER A 120 18.71 17.25 4.47
CA SER A 120 19.95 17.89 4.02
C SER A 120 20.56 18.75 5.13
N GLY A 121 21.69 18.34 5.71
CA GLY A 121 22.51 19.18 6.58
C GLY A 121 22.93 18.61 7.94
N SER A 122 22.41 17.46 8.39
CA SER A 122 22.89 16.83 9.63
C SER A 122 23.83 15.66 9.34
N GLU A 123 24.97 15.65 10.05
CA GLU A 123 26.01 14.62 10.04
C GLU A 123 25.41 13.22 9.96
N ARG A 124 25.97 12.38 9.07
CA ARG A 124 25.59 10.96 8.94
C ARG A 124 25.60 10.36 10.35
N PRO A 125 24.44 9.94 10.90
CA PRO A 125 24.48 9.18 12.14
C PRO A 125 25.24 7.90 11.80
N GLU A 126 26.22 7.60 12.67
CA GLU A 126 27.04 6.39 12.59
C GLU A 126 26.16 5.19 12.24
N GLN A 127 26.61 4.39 11.28
CA GLN A 127 25.94 3.17 10.84
C GLN A 127 25.60 2.33 12.07
N ASN A 128 24.33 2.31 12.47
CA ASN A 128 23.87 1.46 13.55
C ASN A 128 23.76 0.05 12.95
N PRO A 129 24.68 -0.89 13.27
CA PRO A 129 24.80 -2.17 12.56
C PRO A 129 23.58 -3.10 12.75
N GLU A 130 22.66 -2.75 13.66
CA GLU A 130 21.40 -3.47 13.89
C GLU A 130 20.33 -3.26 12.80
N PHE A 131 20.43 -2.18 11.99
CA PHE A 131 19.40 -1.83 10.99
C PHE A 131 19.82 -2.04 9.53
N SER A 132 21.02 -2.58 9.30
CA SER A 132 21.58 -2.80 7.95
C SER A 132 21.16 -4.14 7.32
N ASP A 133 20.16 -4.83 7.87
CA ASP A 133 19.60 -6.03 7.22
C ASP A 133 18.80 -5.59 5.97
N PRO A 134 19.22 -5.99 4.74
CA PRO A 134 18.55 -5.61 3.50
C PRO A 134 17.12 -6.18 3.39
N THR A 135 16.71 -7.03 4.33
CA THR A 135 15.35 -7.60 4.38
C THR A 135 14.36 -6.78 5.20
N LEU A 136 14.82 -5.71 5.85
CA LEU A 136 13.99 -4.81 6.65
C LEU A 136 13.49 -3.63 5.83
N TYR A 137 12.20 -3.32 6.01
CA TYR A 137 11.50 -2.23 5.34
C TYR A 137 10.71 -1.41 6.36
N ARG A 138 10.50 -0.14 6.03
CA ARG A 138 9.61 0.76 6.76
C ARG A 138 8.70 1.51 5.80
N LEU A 139 7.60 2.06 6.33
CA LEU A 139 6.78 2.98 5.56
C LEU A 139 7.53 4.30 5.30
N ASN A 140 7.48 4.77 4.05
CA ASN A 140 7.92 6.09 3.67
C ASN A 140 6.90 7.16 4.08
N LYS A 141 7.20 7.87 5.18
CA LYS A 141 6.34 8.96 5.71
C LYS A 141 6.05 10.07 4.69
N LEU A 142 6.97 10.34 3.76
CA LEU A 142 6.78 11.36 2.73
C LEU A 142 5.70 10.98 1.72
N LYS A 143 5.40 9.67 1.61
CA LYS A 143 4.43 9.12 0.65
C LYS A 143 3.12 8.68 1.30
N THR A 144 2.97 8.82 2.61
CA THR A 144 1.74 8.42 3.34
C THR A 144 0.49 9.14 2.83
N THR A 145 0.59 10.41 2.44
CA THR A 145 -0.53 11.17 1.87
C THR A 145 -1.03 10.57 0.55
N GLN A 146 -0.14 9.94 -0.22
CA GLN A 146 -0.44 9.28 -1.50
C GLN A 146 -1.12 7.92 -1.31
N LEU A 147 -1.00 7.32 -0.11
CA LEU A 147 -1.60 6.02 0.22
C LEU A 147 -3.14 6.07 0.17
N SER A 148 -3.73 7.19 0.63
CA SER A 148 -5.17 7.42 0.53
C SER A 148 -5.64 7.57 -0.92
N ALA A 149 -4.89 8.33 -1.73
CA ALA A 149 -5.19 8.48 -3.15
C ALA A 149 -5.06 7.14 -3.90
N TYR A 150 -4.05 6.34 -3.58
CA TYR A 150 -3.85 5.00 -4.12
C TYR A 150 -5.01 4.06 -3.77
N ARG A 151 -5.47 4.04 -2.51
CA ARG A 151 -6.66 3.29 -2.09
C ARG A 151 -7.90 3.68 -2.89
N GLY A 152 -8.11 4.99 -3.10
CA GLY A 152 -9.21 5.49 -3.93
C GLY A 152 -9.20 4.91 -5.35
N LYS A 153 -8.03 4.74 -5.96
CA LYS A 153 -7.91 4.15 -7.30
C LYS A 153 -8.21 2.66 -7.33
N LEU A 154 -7.75 1.90 -6.33
CA LEU A 154 -8.06 0.48 -6.26
C LEU A 154 -9.58 0.27 -6.17
N ASN A 155 -10.25 1.07 -5.35
CA ASN A 155 -11.71 1.08 -5.27
C ASN A 155 -12.35 1.47 -6.62
N PHE A 156 -11.82 2.49 -7.30
CA PHE A 156 -12.32 2.88 -8.62
C PHE A 156 -12.19 1.77 -9.66
N ILE A 157 -11.05 1.08 -9.72
CA ILE A 157 -10.82 -0.06 -10.64
C ILE A 157 -11.79 -1.19 -10.32
N TRP A 158 -11.98 -1.50 -9.05
CA TRP A 158 -12.93 -2.52 -8.62
C TRP A 158 -14.36 -2.18 -9.08
N THR A 159 -14.86 -0.99 -8.75
CA THR A 159 -16.21 -0.54 -9.14
C THR A 159 -16.39 -0.52 -10.65
N THR A 160 -15.36 -0.12 -11.41
CA THR A 160 -15.38 -0.16 -12.87
C THR A 160 -15.50 -1.60 -13.38
N THR A 161 -14.77 -2.53 -12.76
CA THR A 161 -14.83 -3.96 -13.10
C THR A 161 -16.21 -4.54 -12.79
N GLU A 162 -16.80 -4.21 -11.64
CA GLU A 162 -18.18 -4.59 -11.29
C GLU A 162 -19.19 -4.08 -12.33
N THR A 163 -19.08 -2.81 -12.70
CA THR A 163 -19.96 -2.19 -13.70
C THR A 163 -19.83 -2.85 -15.07
N LEU A 164 -18.60 -3.20 -15.45
CA LEU A 164 -18.32 -3.91 -16.70
C LEU A 164 -18.95 -5.31 -16.69
N VAL A 165 -18.76 -6.07 -15.60
CA VAL A 165 -19.36 -7.41 -15.44
C VAL A 165 -20.88 -7.34 -15.49
N ALA A 166 -21.48 -6.36 -14.81
CA ALA A 166 -22.93 -6.14 -14.85
C ALA A 166 -23.41 -5.87 -16.28
N THR A 167 -22.74 -4.95 -16.98
CA THR A 167 -23.11 -4.52 -18.33
C THR A 167 -22.98 -5.66 -19.33
N VAL A 168 -21.87 -6.40 -19.31
CA VAL A 168 -21.64 -7.55 -20.20
C VAL A 168 -22.67 -8.65 -19.94
N THR A 169 -22.98 -8.92 -18.68
CA THR A 169 -23.96 -9.95 -18.29
C THR A 169 -25.36 -9.57 -18.75
N TRP A 170 -25.76 -8.32 -18.52
CA TRP A 170 -27.04 -7.79 -18.99
C TRP A 170 -27.16 -7.89 -20.51
N ILE A 171 -26.15 -7.44 -21.26
CA ILE A 171 -26.16 -7.50 -22.73
C ILE A 171 -26.25 -8.96 -23.23
N SER A 172 -25.56 -9.89 -22.57
CA SER A 172 -25.47 -11.29 -23.01
C SER A 172 -26.70 -12.12 -22.64
N THR A 173 -27.34 -11.83 -21.51
CA THR A 173 -28.44 -12.65 -20.97
C THR A 173 -29.80 -11.99 -21.08
N ASN A 174 -29.85 -10.66 -21.16
CA ASN A 174 -31.05 -9.83 -21.07
C ASN A 174 -31.93 -10.17 -19.85
N SER A 175 -31.33 -10.72 -18.78
CA SER A 175 -32.00 -11.09 -17.53
C SER A 175 -31.44 -10.25 -16.38
N LEU A 176 -32.36 -9.60 -15.68
CA LEU A 176 -32.02 -8.73 -14.56
C LEU A 176 -31.63 -9.59 -13.34
N GLU A 177 -32.28 -10.74 -13.17
CA GLU A 177 -32.03 -11.69 -12.09
C GLU A 177 -30.61 -12.25 -12.16
N ILE A 178 -30.15 -12.68 -13.34
CA ILE A 178 -28.80 -13.20 -13.53
C ILE A 178 -27.76 -12.09 -13.32
N THR A 179 -28.05 -10.88 -13.80
CA THR A 179 -27.16 -9.72 -13.62
C THR A 179 -27.01 -9.36 -12.14
N LEU A 180 -28.11 -9.33 -11.38
CA LEU A 180 -28.10 -9.08 -9.93
C LEU A 180 -27.39 -10.18 -9.15
N LEU A 181 -27.62 -11.45 -9.53
CA LEU A 181 -26.94 -12.58 -8.89
C LEU A 181 -25.42 -12.47 -9.07
N LEU A 182 -24.95 -12.23 -10.30
CA LEU A 182 -23.52 -12.18 -10.59
C LEU A 182 -22.84 -10.96 -9.95
N THR A 183 -23.46 -9.78 -10.01
CA THR A 183 -22.95 -8.58 -9.33
C THR A 183 -22.92 -8.76 -7.81
N GLY A 184 -23.94 -9.41 -7.23
CA GLY A 184 -23.97 -9.80 -5.83
C GLY A 184 -22.83 -10.74 -5.46
N LEU A 185 -22.52 -11.73 -6.29
CA LEU A 185 -21.39 -12.66 -6.08
C LEU A 185 -20.03 -11.92 -6.13
N VAL A 186 -19.86 -10.96 -7.04
CA VAL A 186 -18.63 -10.16 -7.13
C VAL A 186 -18.43 -9.30 -5.89
N GLU A 187 -19.46 -8.59 -5.43
CA GLU A 187 -19.39 -7.78 -4.19
C GLU A 187 -19.19 -8.68 -2.95
N LEU A 188 -19.72 -9.91 -2.95
CA LEU A 188 -19.44 -10.89 -1.91
C LEU A 188 -17.96 -11.29 -1.91
N ALA A 189 -17.38 -11.58 -3.07
CA ALA A 189 -15.95 -11.86 -3.20
C ALA A 189 -15.08 -10.69 -2.68
N LYS A 190 -15.46 -9.45 -2.98
CA LYS A 190 -14.80 -8.23 -2.47
C LYS A 190 -14.79 -8.16 -0.94
N ARG A 191 -15.96 -8.37 -0.32
CA ARG A 191 -16.16 -8.18 1.13
C ARG A 191 -15.54 -9.28 1.94
N PHE A 192 -15.72 -10.52 1.51
CA PHE A 192 -15.25 -11.67 2.26
C PHE A 192 -13.83 -12.09 1.87
N ARG A 193 -13.28 -11.55 0.78
CA ARG A 193 -11.93 -11.86 0.29
C ARG A 193 -11.70 -13.38 0.26
N ILE A 194 -12.72 -14.09 -0.25
CA ILE A 194 -12.79 -15.56 -0.44
C ILE A 194 -11.94 -15.94 -1.65
#